data_AF-A0A9D9ARS4-F1
#
_entry.id   AF-A0A9D9ARS4-F1
#
_cell.length_a   1.000
_cell.length_b   1.000
_cell.length_c   1.000
_cell.angle_alpha   90.00
_cell.angle_beta   90.00
_cell.angle_gamma   90.00
#
_symmetry.space_group_name_H-M   'P 1'
#
loop_
_entity.id
_entity.type
_entity.pdbx_description
1 polymer ?
#
loop_
_entity_poly.entity_id
_entity_poly.type
_entity_poly.pdbx_seq_one_letter_code
_entity_poly.pdbx_strand_id
1 'polypeptide(L)' 'NWMEDLGVPSERLVAAGFGEHHPLVEGRSAAANAQNRRIELKLTSR' A
#
# COMPACT_ATOMS: atom_id res chain seq x y z
N ASN A 1 4.98 -15.16 5.94
CA ASN A 1 4.21 -13.95 5.53
C ASN A 1 3.72 -14.15 4.10
N TRP A 2 2.53 -13.67 3.70
CA TRP A 2 1.93 -14.01 2.38
C TRP A 2 2.84 -13.80 1.16
N MET A 3 3.62 -12.69 1.12
CA MET A 3 4.55 -12.45 0.01
C MET A 3 5.76 -13.40 0.01
N GLU A 4 6.21 -13.86 1.19
CA GLU A 4 7.27 -14.88 1.30
C GLU A 4 6.76 -16.23 0.81
N ASP A 5 5.50 -16.57 1.10
CA ASP A 5 4.86 -17.81 0.63
C ASP A 5 4.73 -17.82 -0.91
N LEU A 6 4.66 -16.63 -1.53
CA LEU A 6 4.74 -16.45 -2.99
C LEU A 6 6.17 -16.37 -3.53
N GLY A 7 7.19 -16.51 -2.69
CA GLY A 7 8.60 -16.56 -3.08
C GLY A 7 9.30 -15.20 -3.18
N VAL A 8 8.72 -14.13 -2.63
CA VAL A 8 9.42 -12.83 -2.55
C VAL A 8 10.30 -12.83 -1.29
N PRO A 9 11.64 -12.75 -1.43
CA PRO A 9 12.54 -12.74 -0.28
C PRO A 9 12.29 -11.54 0.63
N SER A 10 12.33 -11.74 1.94
CA SER A 10 12.01 -10.69 2.93
C SER A 10 12.96 -9.50 2.85
N GLU A 11 14.23 -9.71 2.48
CA GLU A 11 15.21 -8.65 2.26
C GLU A 11 14.91 -7.74 1.06
N ARG A 12 13.95 -8.13 0.21
CA ARG A 12 13.45 -7.33 -0.92
C ARG A 12 12.10 -6.67 -0.63
N LEU A 13 11.56 -6.84 0.57
CA LEU A 13 10.27 -6.28 0.98
C LEU A 13 10.48 -5.12 1.94
N VAL A 14 9.72 -4.04 1.73
CA VAL A 14 9.62 -2.92 2.66
C VAL A 14 8.15 -2.62 2.89
N ALA A 15 7.72 -2.63 4.15
CA ALA A 15 6.38 -2.19 4.54
C ALA A 15 6.43 -0.71 4.95
N ALA A 16 5.66 0.14 4.27
CA ALA A 16 5.54 1.56 4.59
C ALA A 16 4.06 1.92 4.82
N GLY A 17 3.79 2.73 5.85
CA GLY A 17 2.46 3.25 6.16
C GLY A 17 2.40 4.75 5.91
N PHE A 18 1.45 5.18 5.07
CA PHE A 18 1.27 6.58 4.68
C PHE A 18 0.04 7.25 5.29
N GLY A 19 -0.82 6.49 5.98
CA GLY A 19 -2.03 7.02 6.61
C GLY A 19 -2.93 7.78 5.64
N GLU A 20 -3.37 8.96 6.06
CA GLU A 20 -4.25 9.85 5.27
C GLU A 20 -3.49 10.86 4.39
N HIS A 21 -2.16 10.84 4.37
CA HIS A 21 -1.35 11.90 3.75
C HIS A 21 -1.21 11.79 2.22
N HIS A 22 -1.70 10.70 1.61
CA HIS A 22 -1.69 10.48 0.17
C HIS A 22 -3.06 9.99 -0.35
N PRO A 23 -4.10 10.83 -0.32
CA PRO A 23 -5.43 10.46 -0.79
C PRO A 23 -5.45 10.33 -2.33
N LEU A 24 -6.21 9.36 -2.85
CA LEU A 24 -6.59 9.33 -4.27
C LEU A 24 -7.76 10.28 -4.52
N VAL A 25 -8.67 10.37 -3.55
CA VAL A 25 -9.88 11.19 -3.59
C VAL A 25 -9.95 12.05 -2.34
N GLU A 26 -10.19 13.34 -2.55
CA GLU A 26 -10.34 14.31 -1.48
C GLU A 26 -11.63 14.13 -0.67
N GLY A 27 -11.61 14.62 0.56
CA GLY A 27 -12.77 14.65 1.45
C GLY A 27 -12.91 13.44 2.36
N ARG A 28 -13.99 13.43 3.15
CA ARG A 28 -14.20 12.51 4.28
C ARG A 28 -15.49 11.69 4.20
N SER A 29 -16.10 11.62 3.02
CA SER A 29 -17.30 10.80 2.82
C SER A 29 -16.98 9.32 2.99
N ALA A 30 -17.99 8.51 3.32
CA ALA A 30 -17.82 7.06 3.41
C ALA A 30 -17.27 6.46 2.11
N ALA A 31 -17.72 6.99 0.96
CA ALA A 31 -17.24 6.59 -0.36
C ALA A 31 -15.76 6.99 -0.61
N ALA A 32 -15.37 8.22 -0.27
CA ALA A 32 -13.97 8.67 -0.39
C ALA A 32 -13.05 7.83 0.52
N ASN A 33 -13.47 7.58 1.77
CA ASN A 33 -12.73 6.74 2.70
C ASN A 33 -12.60 5.30 2.19
N ALA A 34 -13.64 4.74 1.56
CA ALA A 34 -13.59 3.40 0.99
C ALA A 34 -12.58 3.30 -0.16
N GLN A 35 -12.49 4.32 -1.02
CA GLN A 35 -11.53 4.36 -2.11
C GLN A 35 -10.09 4.59 -1.62
N ASN A 36 -9.91 5.41 -0.57
CA ASN A 36 -8.58 5.73 -0.06
C ASN A 36 -7.94 4.58 0.73
N ARG A 37 -8.72 3.66 1.33
CA ARG A 37 -8.20 2.46 2.03
C ARG A 37 -7.69 1.42 1.04
N ARG A 38 -6.38 1.37 0.84
CA ARG A 38 -5.74 0.50 -0.16
C ARG A 38 -4.33 0.09 0.22
N ILE A 39 -3.81 -0.89 -0.52
CA ILE A 39 -2.41 -1.33 -0.48
C ILE A 39 -1.84 -1.10 -1.89
N GLU A 40 -0.69 -0.42 -1.98
CA GLU A 40 0.00 -0.15 -3.25
C GLU A 40 1.31 -0.96 -3.33
N LEU A 41 1.60 -1.52 -4.50
CA LEU A 41 2.85 -2.22 -4.79
C LEU A 41 3.70 -1.36 -5.72
N LYS A 42 4.86 -0.92 -5.24
CA LYS A 42 5.83 -0.17 -6.05
C LYS A 42 7.08 -1.02 -6.28
N LEU A 43 7.34 -1.34 -7.54
CA LEU A 43 8.55 -2.05 -7.95
C LEU A 43 9.67 -1.05 -8.21
N THR A 44 10.86 -1.36 -7.73
CA THR A 44 12.08 -0.57 -7.95
C THR A 44 13.17 -1.45 -8.57
N SER A 45 13.99 -0.87 -9.43
CA SER A 45 15.19 -1.52 -9.95
C SER A 45 16.41 -1.15 -9.10
N ARG A 46 17.46 -1.98 -9.17
CA ARG A 46 18.79 -1.62 -8.68
C ARG A 46 19.56 -0.81 -9.71
#